data_AF-A0A0B4N8Q8-F1
#
_entry.id   AF-A0A0B4N8Q8-F1
#
_cell.length_a   1.000
_cell.length_b   1.000
_cell.length_c   1.000
_cell.angle_alpha   90.00
_cell.angle_beta   90.00
_cell.angle_gamma   90.00
#
_symmetry.space_group_name_H-M   'P 1'
#
loop_
_entity.id
_entity.type
_entity.pdbx_description
1 polymer ?
#
loop_
_entity_poly.entity_id
_entity_poly.type
_entity_poly.pdbx_seq_one_letter_code
_entity_poly.pdbx_strand_id
1 'polypeptide(L)'
;MKVLVAMDEFHGIISSYQANRYVEEAVASQIETADVVQVPLFNGRHELLDSVFLWQSGQKYRIPVHDADMNEVEGVYGQTDTGMTVIEGNLFLKGKKPIVERTSYGLGEMIKHALDNDAKHVVISLGGIDSFDAGAGMLQALGAQFYDDEGRVVDMRQGAGVIKYIRRMDMSNLHPKMETARIQVMSDFSSRLYGKQSEIMQTYDAHQLNHNQAAEIDNLIWYFSELFKSELKIAIGPVERGGAGGGIAAVLNGLYQAEILTSHALVDQLTHLENLVEQADLIIFGEGLNENDQLLETTTLRIAELCHKHQKVAIAICATAEKFDLFESQGVTAMFNTFIDMPETYTDFKMGLQIRHYTVQSLKLLKTHFNVEV
;
A
#
# COMPACT_ATOMS: atom_id res chain seq x y z
N MET A 1 -6.95 29.00 -13.80
CA MET A 1 -6.03 27.95 -14.29
C MET A 1 -6.16 26.79 -13.35
N LYS A 2 -6.50 25.60 -13.84
CA LYS A 2 -6.63 24.39 -13.03
C LYS A 2 -5.26 23.73 -12.88
N VAL A 3 -4.82 23.53 -11.63
CA VAL A 3 -3.55 22.90 -11.31
C VAL A 3 -3.82 21.62 -10.53
N LEU A 4 -3.40 20.48 -11.07
CA LEU A 4 -3.42 19.22 -10.35
C LEU A 4 -2.08 19.05 -9.64
N VAL A 5 -2.12 18.81 -8.33
CA VAL A 5 -0.95 18.51 -7.50
C VAL A 5 -1.07 17.07 -7.03
N ALA A 6 -0.04 16.26 -7.26
CA ALA A 6 -0.04 14.84 -6.96
C ALA A 6 1.32 14.40 -6.44
N MET A 7 1.61 14.72 -5.18
CA MET A 7 2.87 14.37 -4.52
C MET A 7 2.73 13.09 -3.71
N ASP A 8 3.70 12.20 -3.80
CA ASP A 8 3.89 11.06 -2.89
C ASP A 8 4.74 11.46 -1.68
N GLU A 9 4.91 10.56 -0.71
CA GLU A 9 5.86 10.74 0.38
C GLU A 9 7.30 10.83 -0.14
N PHE A 10 8.17 11.51 0.61
CA PHE A 10 9.60 11.56 0.30
C PHE A 10 10.39 10.80 1.36
N HIS A 11 10.39 9.47 1.24
CA HIS A 11 11.18 8.56 2.09
C HIS A 11 10.91 8.76 3.60
N GLY A 12 9.66 8.97 3.99
CA GLY A 12 9.29 9.27 5.38
C GLY A 12 9.79 10.61 5.94
N ILE A 13 10.47 11.46 5.15
CA ILE A 13 10.91 12.79 5.58
C ILE A 13 9.73 13.75 5.64
N ILE A 14 8.84 13.68 4.65
CA ILE A 14 7.64 14.49 4.55
C ILE A 14 6.52 13.62 3.97
N SER A 15 5.33 13.74 4.54
CA SER A 15 4.13 13.01 4.06
C SER A 15 3.65 13.53 2.71
N SER A 16 2.89 12.71 1.99
CA SER A 16 2.17 13.13 0.78
C SER A 16 1.34 14.38 1.05
N TYR A 17 0.61 14.41 2.18
CA TYR A 17 -0.19 15.58 2.57
C TYR A 17 0.66 16.86 2.66
N GLN A 18 1.75 16.81 3.41
CA GLN A 18 2.62 17.96 3.60
C GLN A 18 3.28 18.38 2.28
N ALA A 19 3.75 17.44 1.45
CA ALA A 19 4.33 17.72 0.15
C ALA A 19 3.32 18.44 -0.78
N ASN A 20 2.09 17.92 -0.87
CA ASN A 20 0.99 18.55 -1.61
C ASN A 20 0.73 19.98 -1.13
N ARG A 21 0.72 20.22 0.19
CA ARG A 21 0.53 21.56 0.79
C ARG A 21 1.64 22.54 0.40
N TYR A 22 2.91 22.13 0.42
CA TYR A 22 4.03 23.00 0.01
C TYR A 22 3.97 23.38 -1.48
N VAL A 23 3.53 22.46 -2.34
CA VAL A 23 3.32 22.75 -3.77
C VAL A 23 2.14 23.71 -3.95
N GLU A 24 1.01 23.48 -3.27
CA GLU A 24 -0.15 24.38 -3.30
C GLU A 24 0.24 25.80 -2.85
N GLU A 25 0.99 25.95 -1.76
CA GLU A 25 1.50 27.25 -1.29
C GLU A 25 2.41 27.93 -2.32
N ALA A 26 3.25 27.16 -3.01
CA ALA A 26 4.07 27.69 -4.09
C ALA A 26 3.21 28.17 -5.26
N VAL A 27 2.24 27.37 -5.69
CA VAL A 27 1.29 27.70 -6.77
C VAL A 27 0.52 28.97 -6.42
N ALA A 28 -0.09 29.04 -5.24
CA ALA A 28 -0.83 30.22 -4.77
C ALA A 28 0.05 31.48 -4.71
N SER A 29 1.33 31.35 -4.36
CA SER A 29 2.27 32.48 -4.33
C SER A 29 2.62 33.04 -5.71
N GLN A 30 2.45 32.25 -6.77
CA GLN A 30 2.76 32.65 -8.13
C GLN A 30 1.49 32.94 -8.94
N ILE A 31 0.38 32.25 -8.69
CA ILE A 31 -0.84 32.28 -9.49
C ILE A 31 -2.03 32.47 -8.54
N GLU A 32 -2.41 33.73 -8.31
CA GLU A 32 -3.45 34.12 -7.34
C GLU A 32 -4.84 33.51 -7.64
N THR A 33 -5.12 33.22 -8.90
CA THR A 33 -6.40 32.65 -9.38
C THR A 33 -6.31 31.17 -9.75
N ALA A 34 -5.30 30.46 -9.25
CA ALA A 34 -5.18 29.03 -9.45
C ALA A 34 -6.29 28.27 -8.71
N ASP A 35 -6.92 27.35 -9.43
CA ASP A 35 -7.83 26.35 -8.87
C ASP A 35 -7.01 25.07 -8.67
N VAL A 36 -6.60 24.80 -7.43
CA VAL A 36 -5.67 23.71 -7.10
C VAL A 36 -6.45 22.51 -6.60
N VAL A 37 -6.29 21.37 -7.27
CA VAL A 37 -6.80 20.07 -6.83
C VAL A 37 -5.63 19.21 -6.39
N GLN A 38 -5.67 18.70 -5.17
CA GLN A 38 -4.64 17.80 -4.63
C GLN A 38 -5.11 16.35 -4.72
N VAL A 39 -4.28 15.48 -5.28
CA VAL A 39 -4.44 14.03 -5.23
C VAL A 39 -3.33 13.47 -4.34
N PRO A 40 -3.63 13.06 -3.10
CA PRO A 40 -2.64 12.44 -2.25
C PRO A 40 -2.29 11.08 -2.85
N LEU A 41 -0.99 10.86 -3.04
CA LEU A 41 -0.47 9.57 -3.45
C LEU A 41 -0.13 8.78 -2.20
N PHE A 42 -0.31 7.46 -2.31
CA PHE A 42 0.02 6.50 -1.28
C PHE A 42 0.53 5.24 -1.96
N ASN A 43 1.11 4.35 -1.17
CA ASN A 43 1.56 3.04 -1.63
C ASN A 43 1.10 1.94 -0.66
N GLY A 44 1.35 0.68 -1.02
CA GLY A 44 1.01 -0.50 -0.22
C GLY A 44 1.58 -0.50 1.20
N ARG A 45 2.58 0.35 1.48
CA ARG A 45 3.27 0.39 2.77
C ARG A 45 2.88 1.59 3.62
N HIS A 46 2.41 2.71 3.07
CA HIS A 46 2.17 3.93 3.85
C HIS A 46 1.03 4.80 3.31
N GLU A 47 0.45 5.58 4.22
CA GLU A 47 -0.42 6.75 3.99
C GLU A 47 -1.77 6.48 3.33
N LEU A 48 -2.24 5.23 3.22
CA LEU A 48 -3.53 4.94 2.58
C LEU A 48 -4.71 5.56 3.36
N LEU A 49 -4.77 5.35 4.68
CA LEU A 49 -5.86 5.83 5.53
C LEU A 49 -5.91 7.35 5.54
N ASP A 50 -4.76 8.00 5.69
CA ASP A 50 -4.70 9.46 5.70
C ASP A 50 -5.04 10.04 4.33
N SER A 51 -4.55 9.43 3.24
CA SER A 51 -4.85 9.86 1.86
C SER A 51 -6.33 9.75 1.51
N VAL A 52 -6.99 8.66 1.91
CA VAL A 52 -8.43 8.52 1.70
C VAL A 52 -9.20 9.62 2.43
N PHE A 53 -8.83 9.93 3.66
CA PHE A 53 -9.51 10.92 4.50
C PHE A 53 -9.24 12.38 4.10
N LEU A 54 -8.28 12.63 3.19
CA LEU A 54 -8.13 13.93 2.54
C LEU A 54 -9.19 14.16 1.45
N TRP A 55 -9.68 13.09 0.82
CA TRP A 55 -10.70 13.17 -0.25
C TRP A 55 -12.11 12.88 0.22
N GLN A 56 -12.25 12.06 1.25
CA GLN A 56 -13.55 11.58 1.72
C GLN A 56 -13.72 11.88 3.20
N SER A 57 -14.89 12.42 3.55
CA SER A 57 -15.30 12.53 4.95
C SER A 57 -15.61 11.14 5.52
N GLY A 58 -15.48 11.01 6.84
CA GLY A 58 -15.71 9.74 7.53
C GLY A 58 -15.27 9.78 8.98
N GLN A 59 -15.21 8.59 9.58
CA GLN A 59 -14.81 8.39 10.97
C GLN A 59 -13.64 7.40 11.07
N LYS A 60 -12.66 7.74 11.91
CA LYS A 60 -11.60 6.81 12.31
C LYS A 60 -11.97 6.16 13.65
N TYR A 61 -11.69 4.87 13.76
CA TYR A 61 -11.93 4.07 14.95
C TYR A 61 -10.61 3.59 15.52
N ARG A 62 -10.47 3.68 16.84
CA ARG A 62 -9.32 3.18 17.59
C ARG A 62 -9.79 2.04 18.46
N ILE A 63 -9.13 0.89 18.36
CA ILE A 63 -9.51 -0.32 19.09
C ILE A 63 -8.28 -1.07 19.59
N PRO A 64 -8.38 -1.77 20.74
CA PRO A 64 -7.35 -2.72 21.14
C PRO A 64 -7.37 -3.92 20.18
N VAL A 65 -6.21 -4.22 19.61
CA VAL A 65 -5.94 -5.42 18.78
C VAL A 65 -4.57 -5.96 19.14
N HIS A 66 -4.19 -7.08 18.57
CA HIS A 66 -2.86 -7.64 18.74
C HIS A 66 -1.90 -7.27 17.60
N ASP A 67 -0.64 -7.00 17.95
CA ASP A 67 0.44 -6.91 16.98
C ASP A 67 0.88 -8.30 16.49
N ALA A 68 1.92 -8.35 15.64
CA ALA A 68 2.38 -9.61 15.07
C ALA A 68 3.00 -10.57 16.11
N ASP A 69 3.42 -10.03 17.26
CA ASP A 69 3.97 -10.79 18.39
C ASP A 69 2.90 -11.17 19.43
N MET A 70 1.62 -10.85 19.18
CA MET A 70 0.49 -10.99 20.11
C MET A 70 0.57 -10.10 21.35
N ASN A 71 1.22 -8.95 21.28
CA ASN A 71 1.07 -7.90 22.29
C ASN A 71 -0.16 -7.05 21.98
N GLU A 72 -0.88 -6.60 23.00
CA GLU A 72 -1.99 -5.66 22.82
C GLU A 72 -1.45 -4.28 22.40
N VAL A 73 -2.00 -3.74 21.31
CA VAL A 73 -1.68 -2.42 20.75
C VAL A 73 -2.97 -1.71 20.35
N GLU A 74 -2.93 -0.39 20.26
CA GLU A 74 -4.04 0.38 19.69
C GLU A 74 -3.93 0.36 18.15
N GLY A 75 -4.87 -0.33 17.51
CA GLY A 75 -5.01 -0.30 16.06
C GLY A 75 -5.99 0.78 15.61
N VAL A 76 -5.80 1.29 14.38
CA VAL A 76 -6.65 2.31 13.78
C VAL A 76 -7.14 1.85 12.41
N TYR A 77 -8.43 2.02 12.15
CA TYR A 77 -9.01 1.92 10.81
C TYR A 77 -9.97 3.06 10.56
N GLY A 78 -10.35 3.30 9.31
CA GLY A 78 -11.30 4.35 8.94
C GLY A 78 -12.48 3.84 8.15
N GLN A 79 -13.63 4.48 8.31
CA GLN A 79 -14.81 4.27 7.49
C GLN A 79 -15.24 5.61 6.90
N THR A 80 -15.34 5.67 5.57
CA THR A 80 -15.79 6.86 4.86
C THR A 80 -17.31 6.93 4.86
N ASP A 81 -17.87 8.13 4.68
CA ASP A 81 -19.31 8.35 4.55
C ASP A 81 -19.89 7.68 3.29
N THR A 82 -19.04 7.36 2.31
CA THR A 82 -19.38 6.58 1.11
C THR A 82 -19.48 5.08 1.38
N GLY A 83 -19.14 4.62 2.60
CA GLY A 83 -19.24 3.23 3.04
C GLY A 83 -17.98 2.38 2.82
N MET A 84 -16.88 2.98 2.37
CA MET A 84 -15.59 2.31 2.24
C MET A 84 -14.88 2.26 3.59
N THR A 85 -14.40 1.09 3.97
CA THR A 85 -13.61 0.89 5.19
C THR A 85 -12.16 0.60 4.81
N VAL A 86 -11.21 1.28 5.44
CA VAL A 86 -9.79 1.23 5.13
C VAL A 86 -9.02 0.74 6.34
N ILE A 87 -8.29 -0.35 6.17
CA ILE A 87 -7.43 -0.97 7.17
C ILE A 87 -5.99 -0.97 6.64
N GLU A 88 -5.06 -0.39 7.37
CA GLU A 88 -3.64 -0.43 7.06
C GLU A 88 -2.91 -1.38 8.01
N GLY A 89 -2.52 -2.56 7.52
CA GLY A 89 -1.94 -3.60 8.37
C GLY A 89 -0.62 -3.18 9.04
N ASN A 90 0.21 -2.40 8.34
CA ASN A 90 1.51 -1.92 8.83
C ASN A 90 1.40 -1.05 10.09
N LEU A 91 0.25 -0.42 10.36
CA LEU A 91 0.07 0.48 11.51
C LEU A 91 0.10 -0.27 12.85
N PHE A 92 -0.13 -1.58 12.84
CA PHE A 92 -0.20 -2.37 14.08
C PHE A 92 0.42 -3.78 13.96
N LEU A 93 0.47 -4.41 12.78
CA LEU A 93 1.05 -5.75 12.59
C LEU A 93 2.57 -5.70 12.46
N LYS A 94 3.23 -5.29 13.54
CA LYS A 94 4.68 -5.24 13.68
C LYS A 94 5.13 -6.22 14.76
N GLY A 95 6.37 -6.69 14.66
CA GLY A 95 6.89 -7.66 15.62
C GLY A 95 8.41 -7.65 15.73
N LYS A 96 8.90 -8.23 16.83
CA LYS A 96 10.33 -8.42 17.13
C LYS A 96 10.68 -9.87 17.40
N LYS A 97 9.70 -10.75 17.65
CA LYS A 97 9.94 -12.21 17.71
C LYS A 97 10.49 -12.73 16.38
N PRO A 98 11.08 -13.93 16.33
CA PRO A 98 11.41 -14.57 15.06
C PRO A 98 10.21 -14.57 14.11
N ILE A 99 10.42 -14.28 12.81
CA ILE A 99 9.34 -14.12 11.82
C ILE A 99 8.38 -15.33 11.80
N VAL A 100 8.91 -16.54 11.97
CA VAL A 100 8.12 -17.79 11.99
C VAL A 100 7.13 -17.87 13.17
N GLU A 101 7.34 -17.10 14.23
CA GLU A 101 6.48 -17.01 15.42
C GLU A 101 5.45 -15.87 15.34
N ARG A 102 5.55 -15.04 14.29
CA ARG A 102 4.65 -13.88 14.10
C ARG A 102 3.35 -14.31 13.42
N THR A 103 2.26 -13.66 13.79
CA THR A 103 0.90 -14.03 13.37
C THR A 103 0.15 -12.84 12.78
N SER A 104 -0.78 -13.12 11.85
CA SER A 104 -1.70 -12.14 11.28
C SER A 104 -2.99 -11.99 12.11
N TYR A 105 -3.06 -12.58 13.31
CA TYR A 105 -4.26 -12.63 14.14
C TYR A 105 -4.94 -11.27 14.36
N GLY A 106 -4.16 -10.24 14.69
CA GLY A 106 -4.69 -8.89 14.87
C GLY A 106 -5.39 -8.32 13.63
N LEU A 107 -5.00 -8.74 12.42
CA LEU A 107 -5.69 -8.33 11.21
C LEU A 107 -7.12 -8.85 11.20
N GLY A 108 -7.31 -10.10 11.61
CA GLY A 108 -8.63 -10.69 11.71
C GLY A 108 -9.48 -10.02 12.79
N GLU A 109 -8.88 -9.58 13.91
CA GLU A 109 -9.56 -8.77 14.92
C GLU A 109 -10.04 -7.43 14.34
N MET A 110 -9.17 -6.75 13.57
CA MET A 110 -9.48 -5.49 12.90
C MET A 110 -10.62 -5.64 11.88
N ILE A 111 -10.53 -6.66 11.01
CA ILE A 111 -11.56 -6.95 10.01
C ILE A 111 -12.88 -7.30 10.71
N LYS A 112 -12.85 -8.15 11.73
CA LYS A 112 -14.03 -8.53 12.50
C LYS A 112 -14.72 -7.29 13.08
N HIS A 113 -13.97 -6.41 13.73
CA HIS A 113 -14.53 -5.20 14.30
C HIS A 113 -15.11 -4.26 13.23
N ALA A 114 -14.46 -4.13 12.07
CA ALA A 114 -15.01 -3.37 10.94
C ALA A 114 -16.34 -3.96 10.45
N LEU A 115 -16.43 -5.28 10.30
CA LEU A 115 -17.65 -5.96 9.88
C LEU A 115 -18.76 -5.86 10.93
N ASP A 116 -18.43 -5.95 12.21
CA ASP A 116 -19.37 -5.73 13.32
C ASP A 116 -19.97 -4.31 13.23
N ASN A 117 -19.20 -3.32 12.76
CA ASN A 117 -19.66 -1.96 12.43
C ASN A 117 -20.19 -1.81 10.99
N ASP A 118 -20.79 -2.87 10.46
CA ASP A 118 -21.49 -2.90 9.17
C ASP A 118 -20.64 -2.49 7.96
N ALA A 119 -19.32 -2.70 8.01
CA ALA A 119 -18.47 -2.54 6.83
C ALA A 119 -18.93 -3.49 5.71
N LYS A 120 -19.23 -2.92 4.54
CA LYS A 120 -19.65 -3.66 3.33
C LYS A 120 -18.59 -3.66 2.24
N HIS A 121 -17.70 -2.67 2.27
CA HIS A 121 -16.57 -2.56 1.36
C HIS A 121 -15.33 -2.32 2.21
N VAL A 122 -14.42 -3.29 2.23
CA VAL A 122 -13.19 -3.25 3.03
C VAL A 122 -11.99 -3.25 2.10
N VAL A 123 -11.15 -2.24 2.23
CA VAL A 123 -9.86 -2.10 1.55
C VAL A 123 -8.76 -2.31 2.59
N ILE A 124 -7.88 -3.28 2.33
CA ILE A 124 -6.83 -3.68 3.25
C ILE A 124 -5.47 -3.46 2.60
N SER A 125 -4.64 -2.59 3.18
CA SER A 125 -3.25 -2.46 2.80
C SER A 125 -2.40 -3.53 3.48
N LEU A 126 -1.71 -4.36 2.69
CA LEU A 126 -0.93 -5.50 3.18
C LEU A 126 0.58 -5.27 3.16
N GLY A 127 1.07 -4.14 2.62
CA GLY A 127 2.50 -3.89 2.54
C GLY A 127 3.10 -3.55 3.89
N GLY A 128 4.34 -4.03 4.11
CA GLY A 128 5.09 -3.74 5.32
C GLY A 128 4.56 -4.42 6.58
N ILE A 129 3.70 -5.43 6.49
CA ILE A 129 3.33 -6.24 7.66
C ILE A 129 4.42 -7.25 7.97
N ASP A 130 4.54 -7.62 9.25
CA ASP A 130 5.62 -8.47 9.73
C ASP A 130 5.23 -9.95 9.92
N SER A 131 4.10 -10.39 9.35
CA SER A 131 3.58 -11.76 9.51
C SER A 131 3.62 -12.56 8.20
N PHE A 132 4.12 -13.79 8.25
CA PHE A 132 4.22 -14.72 7.12
C PHE A 132 3.54 -16.06 7.42
N ASP A 133 2.28 -16.02 7.84
CA ASP A 133 1.48 -17.18 8.25
C ASP A 133 0.36 -17.53 7.25
N ALA A 134 0.44 -17.04 6.01
CA ALA A 134 -0.57 -17.19 4.97
C ALA A 134 -1.98 -16.71 5.38
N GLY A 135 -2.10 -15.84 6.38
CA GLY A 135 -3.40 -15.41 6.90
C GLY A 135 -4.08 -16.42 7.82
N ALA A 136 -3.39 -17.47 8.27
CA ALA A 136 -3.96 -18.46 9.18
C ALA A 136 -4.36 -17.85 10.53
N GLY A 137 -3.55 -16.94 11.09
CA GLY A 137 -3.91 -16.16 12.27
C GLY A 137 -5.16 -15.29 12.04
N MET A 138 -5.18 -14.53 10.95
CA MET A 138 -6.33 -13.71 10.53
C MET A 138 -7.61 -14.55 10.44
N LEU A 139 -7.57 -15.71 9.77
CA LEU A 139 -8.72 -16.60 9.66
C LEU A 139 -9.18 -17.13 11.02
N GLN A 140 -8.26 -17.47 11.91
CA GLN A 140 -8.61 -17.94 13.25
C GLN A 140 -9.33 -16.86 14.07
N ALA A 141 -8.86 -15.62 14.01
CA ALA A 141 -9.54 -14.48 14.64
C ALA A 141 -10.94 -14.21 14.04
N LEU A 142 -11.13 -14.51 12.75
CA LEU A 142 -12.41 -14.43 12.06
C LEU A 142 -13.34 -15.63 12.31
N GLY A 143 -12.87 -16.66 13.02
CA GLY A 143 -13.68 -17.80 13.46
C GLY A 143 -13.33 -19.15 12.86
N ALA A 144 -12.34 -19.23 11.97
CA ALA A 144 -11.84 -20.52 11.49
C ALA A 144 -11.19 -21.33 12.62
N GLN A 145 -11.26 -22.66 12.50
CA GLN A 145 -10.59 -23.56 13.42
C GLN A 145 -9.71 -24.55 12.65
N PHE A 146 -8.49 -24.73 13.16
CA PHE A 146 -7.51 -25.65 12.61
C PHE A 146 -7.25 -26.74 13.63
N TYR A 147 -7.18 -27.99 13.19
CA TYR A 147 -7.03 -29.14 14.07
C TYR A 147 -5.79 -29.95 13.71
N ASP A 148 -5.11 -30.49 14.73
CA ASP A 148 -4.01 -31.43 14.56
C ASP A 148 -4.49 -32.88 14.34
N ASP A 149 -3.56 -33.83 14.29
CA ASP A 149 -3.83 -35.26 14.10
C ASP A 149 -4.56 -35.91 15.28
N GLU A 150 -4.51 -35.30 16.46
CA GLU A 150 -5.24 -35.71 17.64
C GLU A 150 -6.61 -35.01 17.79
N GLY A 151 -6.96 -34.14 16.84
CA GLY A 151 -8.21 -33.37 16.86
C GLY A 151 -8.19 -32.21 17.86
N ARG A 152 -7.03 -31.76 18.32
CA ARG A 152 -6.87 -30.59 19.18
C ARG A 152 -6.74 -29.34 18.33
N VAL A 153 -7.20 -28.20 18.84
CA VAL A 153 -7.11 -26.92 18.13
C VAL A 153 -5.65 -26.46 18.07
N VAL A 154 -5.16 -26.17 16.87
CA VAL A 154 -3.86 -25.54 16.63
C VAL A 154 -4.01 -24.03 16.84
N ASP A 155 -3.19 -23.48 17.74
CA ASP A 155 -3.24 -22.06 18.10
C ASP A 155 -2.36 -21.21 17.18
N MET A 156 -2.99 -20.54 16.22
CA MET A 156 -2.30 -19.71 15.21
C MET A 156 -1.77 -18.39 15.76
N ARG A 157 -2.05 -18.06 17.03
CA ARG A 157 -1.39 -16.95 17.74
C ARG A 157 0.12 -17.19 17.91
N GLN A 158 0.59 -18.43 17.69
CA GLN A 158 1.99 -18.82 17.70
C GLN A 158 2.69 -18.66 16.34
N GLY A 159 1.98 -18.15 15.32
CA GLY A 159 2.54 -17.85 14.00
C GLY A 159 2.69 -19.04 13.06
N ALA A 160 3.45 -18.86 11.99
CA ALA A 160 3.60 -19.83 10.90
C ALA A 160 4.17 -21.19 11.35
N GLY A 161 5.00 -21.21 12.39
CA GLY A 161 5.70 -22.42 12.85
C GLY A 161 4.80 -23.58 13.26
N VAL A 162 3.54 -23.30 13.62
CA VAL A 162 2.55 -24.32 13.98
C VAL A 162 1.72 -24.84 12.80
N ILE A 163 1.83 -24.22 11.62
CA ILE A 163 1.09 -24.63 10.40
C ILE A 163 1.32 -26.11 10.06
N LYS A 164 2.54 -26.61 10.27
CA LYS A 164 2.92 -28.01 10.02
C LYS A 164 2.10 -29.05 10.80
N TYR A 165 1.43 -28.64 11.89
CA TYR A 165 0.60 -29.53 12.69
C TYR A 165 -0.83 -29.63 12.17
N ILE A 166 -1.29 -28.71 11.32
CA ILE A 166 -2.66 -28.69 10.82
C ILE A 166 -2.92 -29.94 9.95
N ARG A 167 -4.03 -30.64 10.24
CA ARG A 167 -4.54 -31.81 9.51
C ARG A 167 -5.97 -31.63 9.02
N ARG A 168 -6.76 -30.78 9.68
CA ARG A 168 -8.14 -30.46 9.28
C ARG A 168 -8.43 -28.99 9.43
N MET A 169 -9.23 -28.44 8.52
CA MET A 169 -9.69 -27.06 8.54
C MET A 169 -11.21 -27.02 8.69
N ASP A 170 -11.71 -26.16 9.58
CA ASP A 170 -13.13 -25.87 9.73
C ASP A 170 -13.38 -24.38 9.55
N MET A 171 -14.08 -24.05 8.46
CA MET A 171 -14.41 -22.68 8.06
C MET A 171 -15.87 -22.30 8.38
N SER A 172 -16.64 -23.19 9.00
CA SER A 172 -18.09 -23.01 9.20
C SER A 172 -18.46 -21.86 10.13
N ASN A 173 -17.53 -21.46 11.01
CA ASN A 173 -17.74 -20.39 11.98
C ASN A 173 -17.09 -19.06 11.57
N LEU A 174 -16.65 -18.94 10.30
CA LEU A 174 -16.15 -17.67 9.78
C LEU A 174 -17.22 -16.58 9.90
N HIS A 175 -16.77 -15.35 10.14
CA HIS A 175 -17.65 -14.21 10.32
C HIS A 175 -18.63 -14.07 9.13
N PRO A 176 -19.95 -14.13 9.34
CA PRO A 176 -20.92 -14.31 8.26
C PRO A 176 -20.94 -13.16 7.24
N LYS A 177 -20.59 -11.94 7.67
CA LYS A 177 -20.53 -10.79 6.74
C LYS A 177 -19.38 -10.85 5.74
N MET A 178 -18.38 -11.73 5.93
CA MET A 178 -17.28 -11.90 4.97
C MET A 178 -17.78 -12.35 3.60
N GLU A 179 -18.83 -13.19 3.54
CA GLU A 179 -19.40 -13.68 2.28
C GLU A 179 -20.05 -12.57 1.44
N THR A 180 -20.53 -11.52 2.10
CA THR A 180 -21.26 -10.42 1.45
C THR A 180 -20.43 -9.14 1.30
N ALA A 181 -19.32 -9.04 2.03
CA ALA A 181 -18.45 -7.87 1.98
C ALA A 181 -17.63 -7.88 0.68
N ARG A 182 -17.56 -6.74 0.02
CA ARG A 182 -16.57 -6.51 -1.05
C ARG A 182 -15.22 -6.28 -0.39
N ILE A 183 -14.29 -7.19 -0.61
CA ILE A 183 -12.93 -7.10 -0.07
C ILE A 183 -11.97 -6.73 -1.19
N GLN A 184 -11.18 -5.69 -0.97
CA GLN A 184 -10.05 -5.34 -1.82
C GLN A 184 -8.78 -5.39 -0.97
N VAL A 185 -7.71 -5.93 -1.51
CA VAL A 185 -6.39 -5.94 -0.88
C VAL A 185 -5.43 -5.17 -1.76
N MET A 186 -4.55 -4.39 -1.16
CA MET A 186 -3.60 -3.55 -1.89
C MET A 186 -2.18 -4.06 -1.74
N SER A 187 -1.49 -4.24 -2.87
CA SER A 187 -0.08 -4.58 -2.95
C SER A 187 0.56 -4.07 -4.24
N ASP A 188 1.59 -3.25 -4.10
CA ASP A 188 2.41 -2.80 -5.22
C ASP A 188 3.46 -3.84 -5.66
N PHE A 189 3.64 -4.89 -4.86
CA PHE A 189 4.60 -5.96 -5.12
C PHE A 189 3.95 -7.12 -5.86
N SER A 190 4.70 -7.67 -6.82
CA SER A 190 4.31 -8.86 -7.58
C SER A 190 5.02 -10.11 -7.06
N SER A 191 4.64 -10.56 -5.87
CA SER A 191 5.12 -11.80 -5.27
C SER A 191 4.15 -12.97 -5.47
N ARG A 192 4.68 -14.18 -5.70
CA ARG A 192 3.93 -15.44 -5.71
C ARG A 192 3.66 -15.89 -4.27
N LEU A 193 2.71 -16.80 -4.07
CA LEU A 193 2.38 -17.31 -2.73
C LEU A 193 3.57 -18.05 -2.08
N TYR A 194 4.28 -18.89 -2.85
CA TYR A 194 5.43 -19.67 -2.40
C TYR A 194 6.43 -19.87 -3.56
N GLY A 195 7.62 -20.37 -3.23
CA GLY A 195 8.71 -20.64 -4.16
C GLY A 195 9.69 -19.46 -4.30
N LYS A 196 10.60 -19.54 -5.27
CA LYS A 196 11.70 -18.56 -5.44
C LYS A 196 11.25 -17.11 -5.64
N GLN A 197 10.01 -16.91 -6.11
CA GLN A 197 9.41 -15.59 -6.33
C GLN A 197 8.38 -15.25 -5.25
N SER A 198 8.42 -15.91 -4.08
CA SER A 198 7.55 -15.54 -2.96
C SER A 198 8.03 -14.27 -2.27
N GLU A 199 7.15 -13.66 -1.47
CA GLU A 199 7.49 -12.44 -0.74
C GLU A 199 8.66 -12.70 0.22
N ILE A 200 8.55 -13.73 1.07
CA ILE A 200 9.59 -14.07 2.05
C ILE A 200 10.94 -14.40 1.40
N MET A 201 10.94 -15.07 0.24
CA MET A 201 12.17 -15.39 -0.49
C MET A 201 12.80 -14.18 -1.19
N GLN A 202 12.06 -13.09 -1.38
CA GLN A 202 12.57 -11.83 -1.95
C GLN A 202 12.98 -10.83 -0.87
N THR A 203 12.40 -10.92 0.33
CA THR A 203 12.60 -9.94 1.40
C THR A 203 13.38 -10.48 2.61
N TYR A 204 13.87 -11.72 2.57
CA TYR A 204 14.51 -12.35 3.73
C TYR A 204 15.66 -11.54 4.33
N ASP A 205 16.47 -10.88 3.49
CA ASP A 205 17.58 -10.02 3.95
C ASP A 205 17.06 -8.83 4.77
N ALA A 206 15.99 -8.18 4.32
CA ALA A 206 15.35 -7.08 5.04
C ALA A 206 14.75 -7.52 6.39
N HIS A 207 14.35 -8.79 6.50
CA HIS A 207 13.88 -9.41 7.74
C HIS A 207 14.99 -10.07 8.58
N GLN A 208 16.27 -9.87 8.23
CA GLN A 208 17.43 -10.44 8.94
C GLN A 208 17.40 -11.97 9.03
N LEU A 209 16.79 -12.62 8.04
CA LEU A 209 16.74 -14.08 7.93
C LEU A 209 17.88 -14.57 7.05
N ASN A 210 18.33 -15.80 7.27
CA ASN A 210 19.10 -16.51 6.25
C ASN A 210 18.16 -17.25 5.28
N HIS A 211 18.69 -17.64 4.13
CA HIS A 211 17.94 -18.36 3.09
C HIS A 211 17.23 -19.63 3.60
N ASN A 212 17.82 -20.37 4.55
CA ASN A 212 17.18 -21.59 5.07
C ASN A 212 15.96 -21.28 5.94
N GLN A 213 16.03 -20.21 6.75
CA GLN A 213 14.89 -19.75 7.55
C GLN A 213 13.75 -19.25 6.65
N ALA A 214 14.09 -18.50 5.60
CA ALA A 214 13.11 -18.05 4.61
C ALA A 214 12.46 -19.24 3.88
N ALA A 215 13.26 -20.23 3.48
CA ALA A 215 12.76 -21.44 2.83
C ALA A 215 11.89 -22.31 3.77
N GLU A 216 12.16 -22.33 5.08
CA GLU A 216 11.28 -23.00 6.04
C GLU A 216 9.88 -22.37 6.05
N ILE A 217 9.80 -21.04 6.14
CA ILE A 217 8.55 -20.29 6.12
C ILE A 217 7.83 -20.49 4.77
N ASP A 218 8.54 -20.39 3.65
CA ASP A 218 8.00 -20.62 2.31
C ASP A 218 7.36 -22.01 2.17
N ASN A 219 8.01 -23.05 2.70
CA ASN A 219 7.48 -24.41 2.71
C ASN A 219 6.24 -24.57 3.59
N LEU A 220 6.16 -23.85 4.72
CA LEU A 220 4.96 -23.84 5.58
C LEU A 220 3.78 -23.21 4.85
N ILE A 221 4.01 -22.10 4.12
CA ILE A 221 2.99 -21.44 3.30
C ILE A 221 2.56 -22.36 2.14
N TRP A 222 3.50 -23.02 1.47
CA TRP A 222 3.17 -24.02 0.45
C TRP A 222 2.30 -25.15 1.03
N TYR A 223 2.67 -25.71 2.18
CA TYR A 223 1.89 -26.74 2.85
C TYR A 223 0.46 -26.27 3.18
N PHE A 224 0.31 -25.04 3.68
CA PHE A 224 -0.99 -24.44 3.92
C PHE A 224 -1.83 -24.33 2.63
N SER A 225 -1.21 -23.99 1.50
CA SER A 225 -1.89 -23.95 0.20
C SER A 225 -2.39 -25.33 -0.27
N GLU A 226 -1.65 -26.41 0.04
CA GLU A 226 -2.10 -27.78 -0.25
C GLU A 226 -3.24 -28.22 0.69
N LEU A 227 -3.28 -27.73 1.94
CA LEU A 227 -4.43 -27.91 2.83
C LEU A 227 -5.69 -27.23 2.25
N PHE A 228 -5.59 -26.00 1.76
CA PHE A 228 -6.69 -25.32 1.05
C PHE A 228 -7.23 -26.14 -0.12
N LYS A 229 -6.31 -26.68 -0.94
CA LYS A 229 -6.68 -27.48 -2.11
C LYS A 229 -7.32 -28.81 -1.74
N SER A 230 -6.82 -29.47 -0.69
CA SER A 230 -7.31 -30.80 -0.29
C SER A 230 -8.60 -30.73 0.52
N GLU A 231 -8.70 -29.84 1.50
CA GLU A 231 -9.84 -29.71 2.42
C GLU A 231 -10.97 -28.84 1.83
N LEU A 232 -10.62 -27.71 1.20
CA LEU A 232 -11.60 -26.72 0.71
C LEU A 232 -11.84 -26.78 -0.80
N LYS A 233 -11.01 -27.54 -1.54
CA LYS A 233 -11.03 -27.60 -3.01
C LYS A 233 -10.76 -26.25 -3.69
N ILE A 234 -10.03 -25.36 -3.01
CA ILE A 234 -9.66 -24.04 -3.50
C ILE A 234 -8.16 -24.02 -3.80
N ALA A 235 -7.79 -23.59 -5.01
CA ALA A 235 -6.40 -23.45 -5.41
C ALA A 235 -5.93 -21.99 -5.25
N ILE A 236 -5.19 -21.71 -4.18
CA ILE A 236 -4.67 -20.36 -3.90
C ILE A 236 -3.25 -20.11 -4.45
N GLY A 237 -2.49 -21.16 -4.77
CA GLY A 237 -1.14 -21.05 -5.33
C GLY A 237 -1.02 -20.26 -6.65
N PRO A 238 -1.95 -20.41 -7.61
CA PRO A 238 -1.90 -19.67 -8.88
C PRO A 238 -2.23 -18.18 -8.81
N VAL A 239 -2.75 -17.68 -7.67
CA VAL A 239 -3.21 -16.29 -7.53
C VAL A 239 -2.06 -15.32 -7.83
N GLU A 240 -2.28 -14.42 -8.79
CA GLU A 240 -1.33 -13.36 -9.10
C GLU A 240 -1.20 -12.39 -7.93
N ARG A 241 0.02 -11.95 -7.61
CA ARG A 241 0.33 -11.16 -6.40
C ARG A 241 -0.10 -11.84 -5.09
N GLY A 242 -0.35 -13.15 -5.12
CA GLY A 242 -0.85 -13.90 -3.96
C GLY A 242 0.11 -13.97 -2.77
N GLY A 243 1.40 -13.65 -2.97
CA GLY A 243 2.37 -13.57 -1.89
C GLY A 243 2.12 -12.42 -0.92
N ALA A 244 1.44 -11.36 -1.37
CA ALA A 244 1.28 -10.12 -0.61
C ALA A 244 0.69 -10.33 0.79
N GLY A 245 1.31 -9.65 1.77
CA GLY A 245 0.98 -9.81 3.17
C GLY A 245 1.30 -11.21 3.67
N GLY A 246 2.40 -11.81 3.21
CA GLY A 246 2.81 -13.15 3.63
C GLY A 246 1.81 -14.24 3.28
N GLY A 247 1.04 -14.07 2.19
CA GLY A 247 0.04 -15.01 1.68
C GLY A 247 -1.43 -14.66 1.98
N ILE A 248 -1.68 -13.58 2.74
CA ILE A 248 -3.05 -13.13 3.07
C ILE A 248 -3.85 -12.82 1.80
N ALA A 249 -3.23 -12.17 0.80
CA ALA A 249 -3.91 -11.83 -0.44
C ALA A 249 -4.46 -13.07 -1.17
N ALA A 250 -3.67 -14.15 -1.26
CA ALA A 250 -4.10 -15.40 -1.89
C ALA A 250 -5.28 -16.05 -1.15
N VAL A 251 -5.27 -16.01 0.19
CA VAL A 251 -6.36 -16.57 1.00
C VAL A 251 -7.65 -15.78 0.87
N LEU A 252 -7.58 -14.44 0.94
CA LEU A 252 -8.76 -13.59 0.76
C LEU A 252 -9.31 -13.68 -0.67
N ASN A 253 -8.43 -13.78 -1.67
CA ASN A 253 -8.84 -14.01 -3.06
C ASN A 253 -9.50 -15.39 -3.22
N GLY A 254 -8.90 -16.45 -2.69
CA GLY A 254 -9.40 -17.81 -2.84
C GLY A 254 -10.75 -18.04 -2.16
N LEU A 255 -10.97 -17.47 -0.97
CA LEU A 255 -12.22 -17.66 -0.20
C LEU A 255 -13.32 -16.70 -0.64
N TYR A 256 -12.98 -15.43 -0.91
CA TYR A 256 -13.96 -14.34 -1.03
C TYR A 256 -13.83 -13.55 -2.33
N GLN A 257 -13.02 -14.03 -3.29
CA GLN A 257 -12.76 -13.35 -4.56
C GLN A 257 -12.28 -11.91 -4.35
N ALA A 258 -11.54 -11.66 -3.26
CA ALA A 258 -11.00 -10.35 -2.97
C ALA A 258 -10.17 -9.82 -4.15
N GLU A 259 -10.44 -8.58 -4.56
CA GLU A 259 -9.73 -7.92 -5.64
C GLU A 259 -8.33 -7.53 -5.15
N ILE A 260 -7.28 -7.90 -5.88
CA ILE A 260 -5.91 -7.49 -5.57
C ILE A 260 -5.57 -6.28 -6.44
N LEU A 261 -5.51 -5.11 -5.81
CA LEU A 261 -5.23 -3.84 -6.45
C LEU A 261 -3.81 -3.37 -6.18
N THR A 262 -3.27 -2.62 -7.12
CA THR A 262 -2.10 -1.75 -6.90
C THR A 262 -2.55 -0.42 -6.28
N SER A 263 -1.61 0.32 -5.70
CA SER A 263 -1.85 1.68 -5.23
C SER A 263 -2.41 2.58 -6.32
N HIS A 264 -1.82 2.57 -7.51
CA HIS A 264 -2.29 3.40 -8.63
C HIS A 264 -3.72 3.04 -9.06
N ALA A 265 -4.08 1.75 -9.08
CA ALA A 265 -5.44 1.32 -9.41
C ALA A 265 -6.45 1.79 -8.36
N LEU A 266 -6.05 1.78 -7.08
CA LEU A 266 -6.89 2.30 -6.01
C LEU A 266 -6.99 3.83 -6.06
N VAL A 267 -5.91 4.55 -6.35
CA VAL A 267 -5.94 6.01 -6.58
C VAL A 267 -6.89 6.35 -7.73
N ASP A 268 -6.80 5.63 -8.86
CA ASP A 268 -7.70 5.79 -10.00
C ASP A 268 -9.16 5.55 -9.59
N GLN A 269 -9.44 4.50 -8.81
CA GLN A 269 -10.78 4.18 -8.30
C GLN A 269 -11.32 5.29 -7.38
N LEU A 270 -10.47 5.89 -6.53
CA LEU A 270 -10.88 6.87 -5.51
C LEU A 270 -11.05 8.28 -6.08
N THR A 271 -10.17 8.68 -6.99
CA THR A 271 -10.04 10.08 -7.42
C THR A 271 -10.50 10.32 -8.84
N HIS A 272 -10.69 9.26 -9.63
CA HIS A 272 -10.87 9.35 -11.08
C HIS A 272 -9.73 10.14 -11.74
N LEU A 273 -8.49 9.81 -11.38
CA LEU A 273 -7.26 10.55 -11.71
C LEU A 273 -7.17 10.96 -13.19
N GLU A 274 -7.53 10.07 -14.12
CA GLU A 274 -7.51 10.40 -15.56
C GLU A 274 -8.40 11.62 -15.90
N ASN A 275 -9.60 11.71 -15.33
CA ASN A 275 -10.49 12.86 -15.55
C ASN A 275 -9.90 14.14 -14.96
N LEU A 276 -9.17 14.04 -13.84
CA LEU A 276 -8.49 15.19 -13.22
C LEU A 276 -7.33 15.67 -14.10
N VAL A 277 -6.52 14.74 -14.63
CA VAL A 277 -5.43 15.06 -15.56
C VAL A 277 -5.98 15.70 -16.83
N GLU A 278 -7.03 15.15 -17.43
CA GLU A 278 -7.67 15.70 -18.64
C GLU A 278 -8.18 17.13 -18.42
N GLN A 279 -8.67 17.47 -17.23
CA GLN A 279 -9.18 18.80 -16.91
C GLN A 279 -8.12 19.81 -16.48
N ALA A 280 -6.93 19.36 -16.08
CA ALA A 280 -5.87 20.23 -15.59
C ALA A 280 -5.19 21.00 -16.74
N ASP A 281 -4.79 22.25 -16.46
CA ASP A 281 -3.92 23.04 -17.34
C ASP A 281 -2.43 22.77 -17.04
N LEU A 282 -2.12 22.41 -15.79
CA LEU A 282 -0.79 22.09 -15.29
C LEU A 282 -0.87 20.97 -14.27
N ILE A 283 0.04 20.01 -14.36
CA ILE A 283 0.20 18.94 -13.38
C ILE A 283 1.56 19.09 -12.71
N ILE A 284 1.58 19.05 -11.38
CA ILE A 284 2.81 18.98 -10.59
C ILE A 284 2.75 17.70 -9.78
N PHE A 285 3.72 16.81 -9.97
CA PHE A 285 3.76 15.53 -9.30
C PHE A 285 5.18 15.21 -8.84
N GLY A 286 5.31 14.18 -8.01
CA GLY A 286 6.63 13.82 -7.48
C GLY A 286 6.58 12.72 -6.44
N GLU A 287 7.75 12.19 -6.11
CA GLU A 287 7.94 11.13 -5.14
C GLU A 287 9.36 11.19 -4.55
N GLY A 288 9.58 10.53 -3.42
CA GLY A 288 10.93 10.25 -2.92
C GLY A 288 11.19 8.78 -2.65
N LEU A 289 10.75 7.90 -3.55
CA LEU A 289 11.07 6.48 -3.51
C LEU A 289 12.52 6.23 -3.95
N ASN A 290 13.13 5.16 -3.44
CA ASN A 290 14.50 4.72 -3.77
C ASN A 290 14.43 3.47 -4.67
N GLU A 291 15.38 3.31 -5.60
CA GLU A 291 15.56 2.13 -6.47
C GLU A 291 15.40 0.78 -5.75
N ASN A 292 15.85 0.67 -4.49
CA ASN A 292 15.75 -0.58 -3.71
C ASN A 292 14.32 -0.97 -3.36
N ASP A 293 13.35 -0.06 -3.46
CA ASP A 293 11.97 -0.35 -3.13
C ASP A 293 11.29 -1.27 -4.15
N GLN A 294 11.93 -1.58 -5.30
CA GLN A 294 11.43 -2.53 -6.32
C GLN A 294 9.95 -2.35 -6.71
N LEU A 295 9.43 -1.12 -6.59
CA LEU A 295 8.06 -0.78 -6.94
C LEU A 295 7.97 -0.66 -8.46
N LEU A 296 7.46 -1.72 -9.10
CA LEU A 296 7.38 -1.83 -10.56
C LEU A 296 6.40 -0.82 -11.20
N GLU A 297 5.41 -0.34 -10.45
CA GLU A 297 4.29 0.46 -10.97
C GLU A 297 3.90 1.58 -9.98
N THR A 298 4.61 2.69 -9.99
CA THR A 298 4.28 3.84 -9.13
C THR A 298 3.23 4.75 -9.76
N THR A 299 2.43 5.39 -8.91
CA THR A 299 1.38 6.31 -9.36
C THR A 299 1.95 7.50 -10.14
N THR A 300 3.19 7.91 -9.87
CA THR A 300 3.91 8.96 -10.62
C THR A 300 4.17 8.60 -12.09
N LEU A 301 4.51 7.34 -12.40
CA LEU A 301 4.66 6.87 -13.78
C LEU A 301 3.31 6.89 -14.50
N ARG A 302 2.24 6.47 -13.81
CA ARG A 302 0.88 6.53 -14.33
C ARG A 302 0.44 7.97 -14.64
N ILE A 303 0.78 8.93 -13.77
CA ILE A 303 0.53 10.36 -14.01
C ILE A 303 1.30 10.84 -15.25
N ALA A 304 2.57 10.46 -15.40
CA ALA A 304 3.37 10.83 -16.58
C ALA A 304 2.75 10.29 -17.88
N GLU A 305 2.29 9.03 -17.90
CA GLU A 305 1.57 8.43 -19.03
C GLU A 305 0.26 9.17 -19.37
N LEU A 306 -0.52 9.53 -18.34
CA LEU A 306 -1.78 10.27 -18.52
C LEU A 306 -1.52 11.68 -19.07
N CYS A 307 -0.48 12.36 -18.56
CA CYS A 307 -0.05 13.66 -19.08
C CYS A 307 0.38 13.56 -20.55
N HIS A 308 1.11 12.50 -20.93
CA HIS A 308 1.47 12.25 -22.32
C HIS A 308 0.23 12.07 -23.20
N LYS A 309 -0.67 11.16 -22.79
CA LYS A 309 -1.91 10.83 -23.50
C LYS A 309 -2.78 12.07 -23.77
N HIS A 310 -2.89 12.95 -22.78
CA HIS A 310 -3.74 14.15 -22.83
C HIS A 310 -2.98 15.43 -23.19
N GLN A 311 -1.71 15.31 -23.60
CA GLN A 311 -0.83 16.41 -24.02
C GLN A 311 -0.76 17.55 -22.99
N LYS A 312 -0.60 17.19 -21.71
CA LYS A 312 -0.59 18.13 -20.60
C LYS A 312 0.81 18.59 -20.22
N VAL A 313 0.90 19.85 -19.77
CA VAL A 313 2.13 20.38 -19.19
C VAL A 313 2.32 19.76 -17.82
N ALA A 314 3.47 19.14 -17.59
CA ALA A 314 3.74 18.37 -16.38
C ALA A 314 5.13 18.70 -15.80
N ILE A 315 5.18 18.94 -14.49
CA ILE A 315 6.41 19.19 -13.74
C ILE A 315 6.59 18.06 -12.72
N ALA A 316 7.71 17.34 -12.78
CA ALA A 316 8.10 16.37 -11.77
C ALA A 316 9.09 16.99 -10.77
N ILE A 317 8.84 16.84 -9.48
CA ILE A 317 9.78 17.20 -8.40
C ILE A 317 10.03 15.93 -7.58
N CYS A 318 11.19 15.31 -7.75
CA CYS A 318 11.48 14.01 -7.14
C CYS A 318 12.69 14.10 -6.21
N ALA A 319 12.75 13.20 -5.22
CA ALA A 319 13.90 13.13 -4.33
C ALA A 319 15.19 12.83 -5.10
N THR A 320 15.11 11.87 -6.02
CA THR A 320 16.20 11.38 -6.87
C THR A 320 15.86 11.56 -8.35
N ALA A 321 16.85 11.34 -9.22
CA ALA A 321 16.68 11.44 -10.68
C ALA A 321 16.39 10.08 -11.36
N GLU A 322 16.19 9.01 -10.59
CA GLU A 322 16.17 7.61 -11.09
C GLU A 322 15.10 7.36 -12.16
N LYS A 323 13.95 8.04 -12.09
CA LYS A 323 12.86 7.91 -13.07
C LYS A 323 12.88 8.94 -14.19
N PHE A 324 13.89 9.80 -14.25
CA PHE A 324 13.88 10.92 -15.20
C PHE A 324 13.93 10.46 -16.65
N ASP A 325 14.70 9.41 -16.97
CA ASP A 325 14.72 8.85 -18.32
C ASP A 325 13.33 8.32 -18.75
N LEU A 326 12.59 7.71 -17.80
CA LEU A 326 11.21 7.26 -18.04
C LEU A 326 10.27 8.45 -18.22
N PHE A 327 10.35 9.46 -17.36
CA PHE A 327 9.55 10.67 -17.47
C PHE A 327 9.84 11.46 -18.76
N GLU A 328 11.10 11.51 -19.19
CA GLU A 328 11.51 12.10 -20.46
C GLU A 328 10.89 11.35 -21.64
N SER A 329 10.91 10.01 -21.61
CA SER A 329 10.26 9.18 -22.64
C SER A 329 8.74 9.40 -22.74
N GLN A 330 8.10 9.85 -21.65
CA GLN A 330 6.69 10.23 -21.59
C GLN A 330 6.45 11.72 -21.89
N GLY A 331 7.49 12.51 -22.15
CA GLY A 331 7.36 13.94 -22.49
C GLY A 331 7.00 14.84 -21.31
N VAL A 332 7.39 14.48 -20.09
CA VAL A 332 7.28 15.37 -18.92
C VAL A 332 8.06 16.66 -19.19
N THR A 333 7.42 17.81 -18.95
CA THR A 333 7.92 19.13 -19.40
C THR A 333 9.16 19.58 -18.66
N ALA A 334 9.21 19.36 -17.34
CA ALA A 334 10.36 19.70 -16.51
C ALA A 334 10.50 18.72 -15.35
N MET A 335 11.73 18.41 -14.97
CA MET A 335 12.05 17.48 -13.89
C MET A 335 13.10 18.12 -12.97
N PHE A 336 12.85 18.08 -11.66
CA PHE A 336 13.72 18.65 -10.64
C PHE A 336 14.09 17.57 -9.64
N ASN A 337 15.39 17.32 -9.45
CA ASN A 337 15.88 16.48 -8.36
C ASN A 337 16.08 17.36 -7.12
N THR A 338 15.70 16.86 -5.94
CA THR A 338 16.01 17.55 -4.69
C THR A 338 17.35 17.13 -4.13
N PHE A 339 17.78 15.88 -4.35
CA PHE A 339 19.07 15.39 -3.91
C PHE A 339 19.82 14.74 -5.06
N ILE A 340 21.10 15.07 -5.16
CA ILE A 340 22.05 14.27 -5.95
C ILE A 340 22.24 12.93 -5.23
N ASP A 341 22.53 12.98 -3.92
CA ASP A 341 22.62 11.84 -3.04
C ASP A 341 21.67 12.03 -1.85
N MET A 342 20.84 11.02 -1.55
CA MET A 342 19.87 11.09 -0.47
C MET A 342 20.58 11.23 0.89
N PRO A 343 20.28 12.28 1.69
CA PRO A 343 20.93 12.48 2.98
C PRO A 343 20.44 11.48 4.04
N GLU A 344 21.34 11.07 4.95
CA GLU A 344 20.97 10.22 6.11
C GLU A 344 19.96 10.90 7.05
N THR A 345 20.04 12.24 7.17
CA THR A 345 19.11 13.02 7.99
C THR A 345 18.68 14.27 7.26
N TYR A 346 17.37 14.50 7.22
CA TYR A 346 16.77 15.70 6.67
C TYR A 346 15.47 15.99 7.40
N THR A 347 15.20 17.27 7.66
CA THR A 347 13.98 17.67 8.38
C THR A 347 12.84 17.89 7.38
N ASP A 348 11.63 17.51 7.75
CA ASP A 348 10.38 17.79 7.04
C ASP A 348 10.28 19.25 6.55
N PHE A 349 10.62 20.22 7.39
CA PHE A 349 10.59 21.64 7.08
C PHE A 349 11.55 22.03 5.93
N LYS A 350 12.78 21.52 5.96
CA LYS A 350 13.77 21.74 4.89
C LYS A 350 13.31 21.10 3.58
N MET A 351 12.74 19.90 3.64
CA MET A 351 12.17 19.23 2.46
C MET A 351 11.05 20.06 1.86
N GLY A 352 10.11 20.50 2.69
CA GLY A 352 9.00 21.35 2.28
C GLY A 352 9.45 22.65 1.60
N LEU A 353 10.44 23.35 2.19
CA LEU A 353 11.02 24.54 1.59
C LEU A 353 11.66 24.27 0.23
N GLN A 354 12.29 23.12 0.05
CA GLN A 354 12.93 22.74 -1.20
C GLN A 354 11.91 22.39 -2.29
N ILE A 355 10.88 21.59 -1.97
CA ILE A 355 9.75 21.31 -2.86
C ILE A 355 9.07 22.62 -3.29
N ARG A 356 8.79 23.50 -2.33
CA ARG A 356 8.21 24.82 -2.58
C ARG A 356 9.12 25.66 -3.48
N HIS A 357 10.44 25.63 -3.25
CA HIS A 357 11.40 26.39 -4.05
C HIS A 357 11.40 25.94 -5.52
N TYR A 358 11.53 24.65 -5.81
CA TYR A 358 11.50 24.14 -7.19
C TYR A 358 10.16 24.40 -7.87
N THR A 359 9.06 24.28 -7.14
CA THR A 359 7.73 24.66 -7.65
C THR A 359 7.69 26.13 -8.06
N VAL A 360 8.21 27.05 -7.22
CA VAL A 360 8.26 28.49 -7.57
C VAL A 360 9.13 28.74 -8.81
N GLN A 361 10.31 28.12 -8.90
CA GLN A 361 11.21 28.34 -10.03
C GLN A 361 10.62 27.80 -11.35
N SER A 362 10.03 26.61 -11.32
CA SER A 362 9.40 26.00 -12.51
C SER A 362 8.22 26.84 -13.01
N LEU A 363 7.37 27.35 -12.12
CA LEU A 363 6.28 28.25 -12.50
C LEU A 363 6.77 29.58 -13.09
N LYS A 364 7.90 30.12 -12.60
CA LYS A 364 8.51 31.33 -13.18
C LYS A 364 9.04 31.07 -14.59
N LEU A 365 9.66 29.91 -14.82
CA LEU A 365 10.14 29.51 -16.15
C LEU A 365 8.97 29.39 -17.14
N LEU A 366 7.86 28.75 -16.75
CA LEU A 366 6.67 28.63 -17.62
C LEU A 366 6.03 29.96 -18.02
N LYS A 367 6.15 30.99 -17.17
CA LYS A 367 5.65 32.35 -17.46
C LYS A 367 6.61 33.19 -18.29
N THR A 368 7.83 32.73 -18.46
CA THR A 368 8.86 33.51 -19.16
C THR A 368 8.65 33.38 -20.66
N HIS A 369 8.35 34.49 -21.31
CA HIS A 369 8.31 34.54 -22.78
C HIS A 369 9.71 34.81 -23.31
N PHE A 370 10.25 33.88 -24.09
CA PHE A 370 11.45 34.13 -24.87
C PHE A 370 11.02 34.71 -26.22
N ASN A 371 11.47 35.93 -26.53
CA ASN A 371 11.50 36.40 -27.92
C ASN A 371 12.65 35.68 -28.62
N VAL A 372 12.42 34.42 -28.99
CA VAL A 372 13.32 33.72 -29.90
C VAL A 372 12.91 34.17 -31.30
N GLU A 373 13.59 35.19 -31.82
CA GLU A 373 13.65 35.37 -33.27
C GLU A 373 14.36 34.14 -33.83
N VAL A 374 13.59 33.19 -34.36
CA VAL A 374 14.11 32.03 -35.12
C VAL A 374 14.36 32.46 -36.55
#